data_AF-A0AAX2QMR3-F1
#
_entry.id   AF-A0AAX2QMR3-F1
#
_cell.length_a   1.000
_cell.length_b   1.000
_cell.length_c   1.000
_cell.angle_alpha   90.00
_cell.angle_beta   90.00
_cell.angle_gamma   90.00
#
_symmetry.space_group_name_H-M   'P 1'
#
loop_
_entity.id
_entity.type
_entity.pdbx_description
1 polymer ?
#
loop_
_entity_poly.entity_id
_entity_poly.type
_entity_poly.pdbx_seq_one_letter_code
_entity_poly.pdbx_strand_id
1 'polypeptide(L)' 'MFAFGRPFIANPDFVERLKAGAPLANLDMATLYGGGAAGYTDYPAMAAPVDA' A
#
# COMPACT_ATOMS: atom_id res chain seq x y z
N MET A 1 -15.17 8.02 14.02
CA MET A 1 -14.77 7.74 12.63
C MET A 1 -13.31 8.10 12.48
N PHE A 2 -12.52 7.29 11.78
CA PHE A 2 -11.10 7.54 11.51
C PHE A 2 -10.86 7.48 10.00
N ALA A 3 -9.92 8.28 9.51
CA ALA A 3 -9.51 8.30 8.11
C ALA A 3 -7.99 8.13 8.03
N PHE A 4 -7.53 7.31 7.08
CA PHE A 4 -6.12 7.00 6.85
C PHE A 4 -5.80 7.31 5.40
N GLY A 5 -4.83 8.19 5.16
CA GLY A 5 -4.41 8.59 3.81
C GLY A 5 -3.25 7.74 3.31
N ARG A 6 -2.02 8.23 3.54
CA ARG A 6 -0.77 7.64 3.03
C ARG A 6 -0.62 6.12 3.25
N PRO A 7 -0.94 5.55 4.43
CA PRO A 7 -0.83 4.10 4.62
C PRO A 7 -1.76 3.31 3.70
N PHE A 8 -2.94 3.86 3.38
CA PHE A 8 -3.93 3.21 2.53
C PHE A 8 -3.54 3.24 1.05
N ILE A 9 -2.75 4.25 0.62
CA ILE A 9 -2.25 4.33 -0.76
C ILE A 9 -1.31 3.17 -1.06
N ALA A 10 -0.37 2.89 -0.14
CA ALA A 10 0.66 1.88 -0.33
C ALA A 10 0.22 0.45 0.05
N ASN A 11 -0.93 0.29 0.70
CA ASN A 11 -1.39 -0.98 1.25
C ASN A 11 -2.87 -1.19 0.86
N PRO A 12 -3.16 -1.84 -0.28
CA PRO A 12 -4.54 -2.09 -0.69
C PRO A 12 -5.32 -2.95 0.32
N ASP A 13 -4.60 -3.73 1.13
CA ASP A 13 -5.08 -4.60 2.21
C ASP A 13 -4.75 -4.05 3.61
N PHE A 14 -4.71 -2.72 3.76
CA PHE A 14 -4.32 -2.03 4.99
C PHE A 14 -5.07 -2.51 6.24
N VAL A 15 -6.37 -2.75 6.12
CA VAL A 15 -7.22 -3.14 7.26
C VAL A 15 -6.86 -4.53 7.76
N GLU A 16 -6.60 -5.46 6.86
CA GLU A 16 -6.18 -6.83 7.15
C GLU A 16 -4.81 -6.84 7.83
N ARG A 17 -3.86 -6.04 7.34
CA ARG A 17 -2.54 -5.88 7.96
C ARG A 17 -2.64 -5.36 9.39
N LEU A 18 -3.47 -4.35 9.63
CA LEU A 18 -3.70 -3.83 10.98
C LEU A 18 -4.27 -4.89 11.92
N LYS A 19 -5.26 -5.67 11.46
CA LYS A 19 -5.85 -6.75 12.26
C LYS A 19 -4.85 -7.86 12.59
N ALA A 20 -3.97 -8.18 11.65
CA ALA A 20 -2.97 -9.23 11.79
C ALA A 20 -1.67 -8.78 12.49
N GLY A 21 -1.49 -7.47 12.73
CA GLY A 21 -0.22 -6.92 13.20
C GLY A 21 0.91 -7.07 12.17
N ALA A 22 0.57 -7.13 10.89
CA ALA A 22 1.53 -7.36 9.81
C ALA A 22 2.28 -6.07 9.43
N PRO A 23 3.49 -6.18 8.85
CA PRO A 23 4.24 -5.02 8.37
C PRO A 23 3.47 -4.25 7.28
N LEU A 24 3.54 -2.93 7.32
CA LEU A 24 3.01 -2.05 6.29
C LEU A 24 4.08 -1.76 5.24
N ALA A 25 3.68 -1.71 3.97
CA ALA A 25 4.51 -1.22 2.89
C ALA A 25 4.75 0.30 3.02
N ASN A 26 5.95 0.73 2.64
CA ASN A 26 6.30 2.14 2.56
C ASN A 26 5.72 2.77 1.30
N LEU A 27 5.17 3.97 1.44
CA LEU A 27 4.73 4.79 0.32
C LEU A 27 5.96 5.37 -0.39
N ASP A 28 6.03 5.18 -1.71
CA ASP A 28 6.93 5.96 -2.54
C ASP A 28 6.33 7.36 -2.76
N MET A 29 7.02 8.37 -2.23
CA MET A 29 6.57 9.75 -2.33
C MET A 29 6.79 10.35 -3.72
N ALA A 30 7.70 9.79 -4.52
CA ALA A 30 7.98 10.26 -5.87
C ALA A 30 6.83 9.95 -6.84
N THR A 31 6.06 8.90 -6.57
CA THR A 31 4.96 8.44 -7.42
C THR A 31 3.60 8.99 -6.98
N LEU A 32 3.54 9.67 -5.82
CA LEU A 32 2.27 10.12 -5.23
C LEU A 32 1.47 11.03 -6.17
N TYR A 33 2.17 11.85 -6.94
CA TYR A 33 1.60 12.73 -7.95
C TYR A 33 2.36 12.57 -9.26
N GLY A 34 2.16 11.43 -9.90
CA GLY A 34 2.64 11.12 -11.23
C GLY A 34 1.55 10.38 -11.98
N GLY A 35 1.52 10.48 -13.31
CA GLY A 35 0.60 9.67 -14.10
C GLY A 35 1.10 8.23 -14.24
N GLY A 36 0.19 7.29 -14.47
CA GLY A 36 0.52 5.90 -14.78
C GLY A 36 0.13 4.91 -13.68
N ALA A 37 0.60 3.66 -13.82
CA ALA A 37 0.29 2.58 -12.89
C ALA A 37 1.21 2.55 -11.66
N ALA A 38 2.47 3.03 -11.84
CA ALA A 38 3.52 2.99 -10.85
C ALA A 38 3.18 3.80 -9.60
N GLY A 39 3.14 3.13 -8.45
CA GLY A 39 2.75 3.71 -7.17
C GLY A 39 1.29 4.17 -7.10
N TYR A 40 0.42 3.63 -7.97
CA TYR A 40 -1.02 3.90 -7.98
C TYR A 40 -1.84 2.61 -7.85
N THR A 41 -1.64 1.66 -8.76
CA THR A 41 -2.41 0.39 -8.79
C THR A 41 -1.55 -0.85 -8.57
N ASP A 42 -0.25 -0.69 -8.46
CA ASP A 42 0.74 -1.78 -8.48
C ASP A 42 1.38 -2.06 -7.11
N TYR A 43 0.88 -1.45 -6.03
CA TYR A 43 1.30 -1.81 -4.69
C TYR A 43 0.91 -3.27 -4.37
N PRO A 44 1.86 -4.11 -3.90
CA PRO A 44 1.58 -5.51 -3.64
C PRO A 44 0.72 -5.70 -2.39
N ALA A 45 -0.26 -6.59 -2.48
CA ALA A 45 -0.97 -7.11 -1.31
C ALA A 45 -0.03 -7.97 -0.46
N MET A 46 -0.33 -8.14 0.83
CA MET A 46 0.48 -8.94 1.76
C MET A 46 0.62 -10.41 1.30
N ALA A 47 -0.39 -10.93 0.63
CA ALA A 47 -0.41 -12.30 0.09
C ALA A 47 -0.01 -12.39 -1.39
N ALA A 48 0.32 -11.26 -2.05
CA ALA A 48 0.83 -11.29 -3.41
C ALA A 48 2.24 -11.91 -3.41
N PRO A 49 2.59 -12.75 -4.39
CA PRO A 49 3.97 -13.20 -4.56
C PRO A 49 4.87 -11.98 -4.68
N VAL A 50 5.79 -11.81 -3.75
CA VAL A 50 6.93 -10.92 -3.92
C VAL A 50 7.86 -11.61 -4.91
N ASP A 51 7.73 -11.27 -6.19
CA ASP A 51 8.70 -11.74 -7.17
C ASP A 51 10.11 -11.29 -6.72
N ALA A 52 11.04 -12.26 -6.76
CA ALA A 52 12.37 -12.26 -6.15
C ALA A 52 13.31 -11.12 -6.59
#